data_AF-A0A842PBN0-F1
#
_entry.id   AF-A0A842PBN0-F1
#
_cell.length_a   1.000
_cell.length_b   1.000
_cell.length_c   1.000
_cell.angle_alpha   90.00
_cell.angle_beta   90.00
_cell.angle_gamma   90.00
#
_symmetry.space_group_name_H-M   'P 1'
#
loop_
_entity.id
_entity.type
_entity.pdbx_description
1 polymer ?
#
loop_
_entity_poly.entity_id
_entity_poly.type
_entity_poly.pdbx_seq_one_letter_code
_entity_poly.pdbx_strand_id
1 'polypeptide(L)'
;VLTAQSGGLPPNLPTPSLCIGGISRGPNMSVGVLHPGTIGGARQAGTCGIPAIATSLDTFEPNDYSNALRATLELVKQICEIIPKTPLNLGRNDGSSTKPEGDSDEEILRNALVLGDIYVNLNVPVGWQGEFSSTHLGGRWYRGAIEIVGDDSIDGDEWNIQLGASSIEDEPIKNGDSNRVRLGFASVSTLGTWPQGHPLAISDELLTTTHSGEGLPSWLVIDH
;
A
#
# COMPACT_ATOMS: atom_id res chain seq x y z
N VAL A 1 0.83 -3.87 -14.74
CA VAL A 1 1.86 -2.81 -14.77
C VAL A 1 2.82 -2.99 -15.94
N LEU A 2 3.60 -4.07 -15.97
CA LEU A 2 4.59 -4.31 -17.04
C LEU A 2 3.99 -4.23 -18.45
N THR A 3 2.87 -4.91 -18.71
CA THR A 3 2.18 -4.82 -20.00
C THR A 3 1.80 -3.39 -20.38
N ALA A 4 1.33 -2.58 -19.42
CA ALA A 4 0.98 -1.19 -19.69
C ALA A 4 2.21 -0.36 -20.08
N GLN A 5 3.35 -0.59 -19.42
CA GLN A 5 4.62 0.08 -19.76
C GLN A 5 5.21 -0.40 -21.09
N SER A 6 5.01 -1.66 -21.46
CA SER A 6 5.51 -2.24 -22.71
C SER A 6 4.60 -1.98 -23.93
N GLY A 7 3.79 -0.91 -23.90
CA GLY A 7 2.92 -0.52 -25.02
C GLY A 7 1.53 -1.14 -25.01
N GLY A 8 1.11 -1.76 -23.90
CA GLY A 8 -0.26 -2.25 -23.71
C GLY A 8 -1.28 -1.15 -23.37
N LEU A 9 -0.86 0.11 -23.34
CA LEU A 9 -1.76 1.26 -23.24
C LEU A 9 -2.26 1.69 -24.63
N PRO A 10 -3.49 2.23 -24.73
CA PRO A 10 -3.97 2.82 -25.97
C PRO A 10 -2.96 3.78 -26.62
N PRO A 11 -2.84 3.79 -27.97
CA PRO A 11 -1.94 4.70 -28.66
C PRO A 11 -2.35 6.16 -28.37
N ASN A 12 -1.35 7.05 -28.26
CA ASN A 12 -1.48 8.49 -27.96
C ASN A 12 -1.81 8.86 -26.50
N LEU A 13 -1.75 7.92 -25.55
CA LEU A 13 -1.77 8.28 -24.14
C LEU A 13 -0.39 8.78 -23.68
N PRO A 14 -0.33 9.78 -22.78
CA PRO A 14 0.92 10.17 -22.15
C PRO A 14 1.42 9.03 -21.25
N THR A 15 2.74 9.01 -21.04
CA THR A 15 3.37 8.12 -20.06
C THR A 15 2.76 8.35 -18.67
N PRO A 16 2.27 7.31 -17.97
CA PRO A 16 1.70 7.46 -16.64
C PRO A 16 2.73 7.96 -15.62
N SER A 17 2.36 8.99 -14.86
CA SER A 17 3.19 9.58 -13.79
C SER A 17 2.99 8.88 -12.44
N LEU A 18 1.86 8.21 -12.26
CA LEU A 18 1.42 7.58 -11.01
C LEU A 18 0.72 6.27 -11.32
N CYS A 19 0.98 5.24 -10.52
CA CYS A 19 0.22 3.99 -10.53
C CYS A 19 -0.69 3.90 -9.30
N ILE A 20 -1.95 3.53 -9.49
CA ILE A 20 -2.88 3.25 -8.39
C ILE A 20 -3.29 1.78 -8.50
N GLY A 21 -2.88 0.97 -7.53
CA GLY A 21 -3.36 -0.39 -7.34
C GLY A 21 -4.57 -0.37 -6.43
N GLY A 22 -5.74 -0.82 -6.93
CA GLY A 22 -6.97 -0.87 -6.14
C GLY A 22 -8.15 -0.17 -6.84
N ILE A 23 -9.26 0.09 -6.14
CA ILE A 23 -9.50 -0.15 -4.71
C ILE A 23 -9.83 -1.64 -4.48
N SER A 24 -9.04 -2.33 -3.66
CA SER A 24 -9.32 -3.75 -3.39
C SER A 24 -10.46 -3.97 -2.39
N ARG A 25 -11.20 -5.05 -2.62
CA ARG A 25 -12.11 -5.64 -1.65
C ARG A 25 -11.32 -6.49 -0.67
N GLY A 26 -10.94 -5.89 0.44
CA GLY A 26 -10.16 -6.53 1.46
C GLY A 26 -8.96 -5.66 1.83
N PRO A 27 -8.69 -5.53 3.13
CA PRO A 27 -7.59 -4.73 3.67
C PRO A 27 -6.23 -5.35 3.37
N ASN A 28 -5.25 -4.50 3.08
CA ASN A 28 -3.85 -4.86 2.91
C ASN A 28 -3.04 -4.20 4.04
N MET A 29 -3.06 -4.81 5.23
CA MET A 29 -2.47 -4.28 6.47
C MET A 29 -1.61 -5.33 7.16
N SER A 30 -0.73 -4.92 8.07
CA SER A 30 0.13 -5.85 8.83
C SER A 30 0.92 -6.78 7.86
N VAL A 31 1.19 -8.02 8.25
CA VAL A 31 1.74 -9.10 7.43
C VAL A 31 0.92 -9.39 6.17
N GLY A 32 -0.34 -8.98 6.14
CA GLY A 32 -1.24 -9.11 4.99
C GLY A 32 -0.76 -8.34 3.76
N VAL A 33 0.23 -7.44 3.86
CA VAL A 33 0.79 -6.72 2.70
C VAL A 33 1.67 -7.58 1.78
N LEU A 34 2.09 -8.78 2.19
CA LEU A 34 3.10 -9.57 1.47
C LEU A 34 2.60 -10.24 0.18
N HIS A 35 1.32 -10.61 0.14
CA HIS A 35 0.71 -11.42 -0.92
C HIS A 35 -0.27 -10.69 -1.87
N PRO A 36 -0.96 -9.61 -1.48
CA PRO A 36 -2.02 -9.02 -2.30
C PRO A 36 -1.53 -8.47 -3.63
N GLY A 37 -2.29 -8.75 -4.69
CA GLY A 37 -2.03 -8.19 -6.03
C GLY A 37 -2.08 -6.65 -6.07
N THR A 38 -2.85 -6.02 -5.17
CA THR A 38 -2.90 -4.55 -4.99
C THR A 38 -1.53 -3.99 -4.60
N ILE A 39 -0.92 -4.57 -3.56
CA ILE A 39 0.43 -4.22 -3.12
C ILE A 39 1.45 -4.60 -4.18
N GLY A 40 1.30 -5.79 -4.78
CA GLY A 40 2.17 -6.26 -5.86
C GLY A 40 2.17 -5.30 -7.05
N GLY A 41 1.02 -4.74 -7.43
CA GLY A 41 0.89 -3.74 -8.49
C GLY A 41 1.61 -2.43 -8.16
N ALA A 42 1.38 -1.89 -6.96
CA ALA A 42 2.05 -0.66 -6.51
C ALA A 42 3.58 -0.86 -6.42
N ARG A 43 4.02 -1.97 -5.81
CA ARG A 43 5.43 -2.34 -5.73
C ARG A 43 6.06 -2.53 -7.11
N GLN A 44 5.38 -3.22 -8.03
CA GLN A 44 5.86 -3.41 -9.39
C GLN A 44 6.04 -2.07 -10.11
N ALA A 45 5.13 -1.11 -9.93
CA ALA A 45 5.28 0.23 -10.49
C ALA A 45 6.53 0.93 -9.93
N GLY A 46 6.76 0.84 -8.61
CA GLY A 46 7.96 1.36 -7.96
C GLY A 46 9.26 0.75 -8.51
N THR A 47 9.29 -0.57 -8.74
CA THR A 47 10.46 -1.24 -9.34
C THR A 47 10.75 -0.77 -10.77
N CYS A 48 9.76 -0.18 -11.44
CA CYS A 48 9.90 0.41 -12.77
C CYS A 48 10.08 1.94 -12.73
N GLY A 49 10.27 2.51 -11.53
CA GLY A 49 10.49 3.95 -11.30
C GLY A 49 9.24 4.82 -11.50
N ILE A 50 8.05 4.25 -11.26
CA ILE A 50 6.78 4.98 -11.24
C ILE A 50 6.29 5.07 -9.78
N PRO A 51 6.04 6.29 -9.26
CA PRO A 51 5.37 6.49 -7.97
C PRO A 51 4.06 5.71 -7.88
N ALA A 52 3.70 5.21 -6.69
CA ALA A 52 2.52 4.38 -6.56
C ALA A 52 1.72 4.53 -5.26
N ILE A 53 0.42 4.24 -5.37
CA ILE A 53 -0.52 4.05 -4.26
C ILE A 53 -1.10 2.64 -4.35
N ALA A 54 -1.14 1.93 -3.23
CA ALA A 54 -2.02 0.79 -3.03
C ALA A 54 -3.21 1.26 -2.20
N THR A 55 -4.44 0.98 -2.61
CA THR A 55 -5.66 1.41 -1.91
C THR A 55 -6.66 0.27 -1.74
N SER A 56 -7.27 0.21 -0.56
CA SER A 56 -8.07 -0.93 -0.11
C SER A 56 -9.25 -0.47 0.74
N LEU A 57 -10.39 -1.15 0.60
CA LEU A 57 -11.53 -1.02 1.51
C LEU A 57 -11.49 -2.18 2.51
N ASP A 58 -11.62 -1.91 3.82
CA ASP A 58 -11.58 -2.88 4.91
C ASP A 58 -12.89 -3.69 5.00
N THR A 59 -13.17 -4.46 3.94
CA THR A 59 -14.32 -5.37 3.87
C THR A 59 -14.06 -6.49 2.86
N PHE A 60 -14.48 -7.70 3.19
CA PHE A 60 -14.46 -8.85 2.27
C PHE A 60 -15.79 -9.01 1.52
N GLU A 61 -16.84 -8.32 1.98
CA GLU A 61 -18.19 -8.38 1.40
C GLU A 61 -18.39 -7.30 0.33
N PRO A 62 -19.35 -7.47 -0.60
CA PRO A 62 -19.79 -6.39 -1.47
C PRO A 62 -20.20 -5.15 -0.64
N ASN A 63 -19.70 -3.98 -1.01
CA ASN A 63 -19.92 -2.75 -0.26
C ASN A 63 -19.84 -1.52 -1.16
N ASP A 64 -20.20 -0.35 -0.62
CA ASP A 64 -20.03 0.94 -1.28
C ASP A 64 -18.57 1.42 -1.15
N TYR A 65 -17.96 1.73 -2.28
CA TYR A 65 -16.57 2.19 -2.38
C TYR A 65 -16.45 3.71 -2.33
N SER A 66 -17.55 4.47 -2.22
CA SER A 66 -17.56 5.93 -2.28
C SER A 66 -16.59 6.57 -1.28
N ASN A 67 -16.53 6.04 -0.05
CA ASN A 67 -15.58 6.50 0.96
C ASN A 67 -14.13 6.21 0.58
N ALA A 68 -13.83 4.98 0.13
CA ALA A 68 -12.48 4.63 -0.28
C ALA A 68 -12.02 5.39 -1.54
N LEU A 69 -12.93 5.66 -2.48
CA LEU A 69 -12.68 6.47 -3.65
C LEU A 69 -12.35 7.91 -3.25
N ARG A 70 -13.15 8.51 -2.35
CA ARG A 70 -12.91 9.86 -1.85
C ARG A 70 -11.56 9.97 -1.15
N ALA A 71 -11.24 9.04 -0.23
CA ALA A 71 -9.94 9.00 0.44
C ALA A 71 -8.77 8.87 -0.55
N THR A 72 -8.93 7.99 -1.54
CA THR A 72 -7.91 7.78 -2.58
C THR A 72 -7.69 9.05 -3.40
N LEU A 73 -8.75 9.74 -3.81
CA LEU A 73 -8.64 10.98 -4.57
C LEU A 73 -8.00 12.12 -3.77
N GLU A 74 -8.27 12.20 -2.47
CA GLU A 74 -7.60 13.16 -1.58
C GLU A 74 -6.09 12.88 -1.51
N LEU A 75 -5.69 11.62 -1.37
CA LEU A 75 -4.27 11.23 -1.38
C LEU A 75 -3.60 11.45 -2.74
N VAL A 76 -4.30 11.16 -3.85
CA VAL A 76 -3.80 11.42 -5.21
C VAL A 76 -3.50 12.90 -5.40
N LYS A 77 -4.33 13.81 -4.90
CA LYS A 77 -4.08 15.26 -5.00
C LYS A 77 -2.78 15.65 -4.31
N GLN A 78 -2.57 15.20 -3.08
CA GLN A 78 -1.35 15.47 -2.31
C GLN A 78 -0.11 14.90 -3.02
N ILE A 79 -0.19 13.66 -3.52
CA ILE A 79 0.92 13.06 -4.27
C ILE A 79 1.22 13.80 -5.57
N CYS A 80 0.19 14.28 -6.29
CA CYS A 80 0.36 15.06 -7.51
C CYS A 80 1.03 16.43 -7.31
N GLU A 81 1.07 16.97 -6.10
CA GLU A 81 1.84 18.18 -5.76
C GLU A 81 3.34 17.88 -5.62
N ILE A 82 3.69 16.62 -5.32
CA ILE A 82 5.07 16.15 -5.13
C ILE A 82 5.68 15.61 -6.42
N ILE A 83 4.92 14.81 -7.18
CA ILE A 83 5.48 14.07 -8.31
C ILE A 83 5.53 14.91 -9.61
N PRO A 84 6.56 14.72 -10.45
CA PRO A 84 6.63 15.36 -11.75
C PRO A 84 5.63 14.76 -12.74
N LYS A 85 5.24 15.54 -13.75
CA LYS A 85 4.35 15.08 -14.84
C LYS A 85 4.92 13.91 -15.63
N THR A 86 6.24 13.80 -15.73
CA THR A 86 6.93 12.67 -16.37
C THR A 86 7.78 11.97 -15.31
N PRO A 87 7.67 10.64 -15.12
CA PRO A 87 8.48 9.94 -14.14
C PRO A 87 9.98 10.10 -14.43
N LEU A 88 10.76 10.51 -13.43
CA LEU A 88 12.20 10.76 -13.60
C LEU A 88 13.02 9.48 -13.73
N ASN A 89 12.55 8.40 -13.10
CA ASN A 89 13.30 7.15 -12.98
C ASN A 89 12.68 6.02 -13.81
N LEU A 90 11.88 6.34 -14.83
CA LEU A 90 11.18 5.34 -15.62
C LEU A 90 12.16 4.33 -16.23
N GLY A 91 11.94 3.05 -15.94
CA GLY A 91 12.81 1.96 -16.39
C GLY A 91 14.12 1.80 -15.61
N ARG A 92 14.42 2.71 -14.67
CA ARG A 92 15.57 2.67 -13.75
C ARG A 92 16.89 2.38 -14.46
N ASN A 93 17.22 3.17 -15.48
CA ASN A 93 18.40 2.93 -16.34
C ASN A 93 19.73 2.91 -15.56
N ASP A 94 19.83 3.70 -14.48
CA ASP A 94 21.02 3.76 -13.62
C ASP A 94 21.00 2.74 -12.46
N GLY A 95 19.96 1.88 -12.43
CA GLY A 95 19.81 0.79 -11.49
C GLY A 95 19.80 1.25 -10.03
N SER A 96 20.76 0.73 -9.25
CA SER A 96 20.90 1.01 -7.82
C SER A 96 21.74 2.25 -7.50
N SER A 97 22.34 2.90 -8.50
CA SER A 97 23.20 4.08 -8.30
C SER A 97 22.38 5.33 -7.98
N THR A 98 21.16 5.43 -8.50
CA THR A 98 20.23 6.54 -8.19
C THR A 98 19.60 6.31 -6.83
N LYS A 99 19.96 7.16 -5.85
CA LYS A 99 19.40 7.18 -4.50
C LYS A 99 18.53 8.41 -4.30
N PRO A 100 17.52 8.35 -3.42
CA PRO A 100 16.86 9.55 -2.95
C PRO A 100 17.83 10.34 -2.06
N GLU A 101 18.01 11.62 -2.39
CA GLU A 101 18.81 12.58 -1.63
C GLU A 101 17.90 13.74 -1.19
N GLY A 102 18.31 14.51 -0.18
CA GLY A 102 17.55 15.66 0.31
C GLY A 102 18.18 16.25 1.57
N ASP A 103 17.84 17.48 1.91
CA ASP A 103 18.37 18.20 3.07
C ASP A 103 17.62 17.83 4.37
N SER A 104 16.52 17.09 4.27
CA SER A 104 15.70 16.62 5.40
C SER A 104 15.08 15.25 5.13
N ASP A 105 14.67 14.54 6.18
CA ASP A 105 13.96 13.27 6.09
C ASP A 105 12.72 13.34 5.19
N GLU A 106 11.94 14.43 5.29
CA GLU A 106 10.76 14.62 4.44
C GLU A 106 11.11 14.78 2.97
N GLU A 107 12.17 15.52 2.66
CA GLU A 107 12.63 15.70 1.29
C GLU A 107 13.17 14.38 0.71
N ILE A 108 13.92 13.62 1.50
CA ILE A 108 14.40 12.28 1.11
C ILE A 108 13.20 11.36 0.83
N LEU A 109 12.15 11.39 1.67
CA LEU A 109 10.93 10.60 1.46
C LEU A 109 10.18 11.02 0.19
N ARG A 110 10.01 12.33 -0.06
CA ARG A 110 9.40 12.84 -1.30
C ARG A 110 10.19 12.39 -2.53
N ASN A 111 11.52 12.48 -2.48
CA ASN A 111 12.39 12.03 -3.57
C ASN A 111 12.36 10.50 -3.72
N ALA A 112 12.26 9.74 -2.63
CA ALA A 112 12.09 8.29 -2.67
C ALA A 112 10.75 7.90 -3.34
N LEU A 113 9.68 8.65 -3.09
CA LEU A 113 8.40 8.45 -3.78
C LEU A 113 8.55 8.72 -5.29
N VAL A 114 9.19 9.83 -5.66
CA VAL A 114 9.44 10.21 -7.07
C VAL A 114 10.25 9.14 -7.81
N LEU A 115 11.26 8.55 -7.14
CA LEU A 115 12.10 7.50 -7.70
C LEU A 115 11.44 6.11 -7.70
N GLY A 116 10.30 5.95 -7.01
CA GLY A 116 9.60 4.67 -6.86
C GLY A 116 10.20 3.74 -5.79
N ASP A 117 11.06 4.25 -4.91
CA ASP A 117 11.70 3.47 -3.84
C ASP A 117 10.78 3.24 -2.63
N ILE A 118 9.74 4.06 -2.49
CA ILE A 118 8.61 3.86 -1.59
C ILE A 118 7.28 3.98 -2.35
N TYR A 119 6.22 3.45 -1.75
CA TYR A 119 4.83 3.65 -2.17
C TYR A 119 3.94 3.87 -0.96
N VAL A 120 2.77 4.46 -1.18
CA VAL A 120 1.80 4.72 -0.12
C VAL A 120 0.75 3.61 -0.10
N ASN A 121 0.47 3.05 1.07
CA ASN A 121 -0.57 2.05 1.27
C ASN A 121 -1.72 2.65 2.10
N LEU A 122 -2.90 2.71 1.47
CA LEU A 122 -4.12 3.27 2.02
C LEU A 122 -5.12 2.15 2.33
N ASN A 123 -5.59 2.10 3.57
CA ASN A 123 -6.67 1.22 3.99
C ASN A 123 -7.80 2.05 4.60
N VAL A 124 -8.99 1.93 4.02
CA VAL A 124 -10.15 2.77 4.36
C VAL A 124 -11.22 1.90 5.03
N PRO A 125 -11.70 2.26 6.24
CA PRO A 125 -12.82 1.57 6.85
C PRO A 125 -14.13 1.91 6.12
N VAL A 126 -15.08 0.97 6.09
CA VAL A 126 -16.40 1.17 5.47
C VAL A 126 -17.07 2.45 5.97
N GLY A 127 -17.04 2.67 7.29
CA GLY A 127 -17.65 3.82 7.96
C GLY A 127 -16.79 5.10 8.02
N TRP A 128 -15.77 5.24 7.17
CA TRP A 128 -14.83 6.36 7.22
C TRP A 128 -15.52 7.74 7.21
N GLN A 129 -15.18 8.58 8.19
CA GLN A 129 -15.77 9.91 8.39
C GLN A 129 -14.88 11.07 7.92
N GLY A 130 -13.85 10.81 7.11
CA GLY A 130 -12.95 11.84 6.60
C GLY A 130 -11.61 11.98 7.33
N GLU A 131 -11.41 11.25 8.43
CA GLU A 131 -10.17 11.35 9.22
C GLU A 131 -9.11 10.34 8.78
N PHE A 132 -7.91 10.83 8.49
CA PHE A 132 -6.74 10.00 8.20
C PHE A 132 -5.91 9.75 9.46
N SER A 133 -5.12 8.69 9.41
CA SER A 133 -4.07 8.41 10.38
C SER A 133 -2.82 7.95 9.63
N SER A 134 -1.70 8.63 9.85
CA SER A 134 -0.38 8.18 9.43
C SER A 134 0.07 7.01 10.31
N THR A 135 0.46 5.90 9.70
CA THR A 135 0.61 4.61 10.39
C THR A 135 1.84 3.84 9.96
N HIS A 136 2.28 2.90 10.81
CA HIS A 136 3.14 1.80 10.41
C HIS A 136 2.33 0.51 10.29
N LEU A 137 2.95 -0.57 9.79
CA LEU A 137 2.31 -1.89 9.79
C LEU A 137 2.03 -2.35 11.22
N GLY A 138 0.79 -2.73 11.52
CA GLY A 138 0.33 -3.24 12.80
C GLY A 138 0.44 -4.76 12.92
N GLY A 139 -0.27 -5.32 13.91
CA GLY A 139 -0.31 -6.75 14.20
C GLY A 139 -1.70 -7.32 13.99
N ARG A 140 -2.02 -7.68 12.74
CA ARG A 140 -3.22 -8.45 12.37
C ARG A 140 -2.88 -9.93 12.22
N TRP A 141 -3.61 -10.78 12.95
CA TRP A 141 -3.42 -12.24 12.96
C TRP A 141 -4.67 -12.96 12.47
N TYR A 142 -4.45 -13.96 11.63
CA TYR A 142 -5.47 -14.85 11.13
C TYR A 142 -5.39 -16.16 11.92
N ARG A 143 -6.39 -16.46 12.75
CA ARG A 143 -6.44 -17.68 13.56
C ARG A 143 -7.33 -18.72 12.89
N GLY A 144 -6.97 -20.00 13.05
CA GLY A 144 -7.73 -21.12 12.47
C GLY A 144 -7.81 -21.03 10.95
N ALA A 145 -6.67 -20.91 10.27
CA ALA A 145 -6.60 -20.64 8.83
C ALA A 145 -7.12 -21.77 7.93
N ILE A 146 -7.31 -22.97 8.50
CA ILE A 146 -7.71 -24.17 7.78
C ILE A 146 -8.84 -24.82 8.55
N GLU A 147 -9.96 -25.00 7.88
CA GLU A 147 -11.00 -25.93 8.28
C GLU A 147 -11.01 -27.06 7.24
N ILE A 148 -10.80 -28.30 7.69
CA ILE A 148 -11.00 -29.48 6.83
C ILE A 148 -12.50 -29.74 6.86
N VAL A 149 -13.16 -29.52 5.72
CA VAL A 149 -14.61 -29.59 5.60
C VAL A 149 -14.93 -30.86 4.84
N GLY A 150 -15.35 -31.91 5.54
CA GLY A 150 -15.65 -33.20 4.91
C GLY A 150 -16.25 -34.19 5.90
N ASP A 151 -16.81 -35.27 5.38
CA ASP A 151 -17.31 -36.39 6.17
C ASP A 151 -16.17 -37.40 6.35
N ASP A 152 -15.67 -37.53 7.58
CA ASP A 152 -14.62 -38.50 7.96
C ASP A 152 -15.05 -39.97 7.72
N SER A 153 -16.30 -40.22 7.30
CA SER A 153 -16.84 -41.55 6.99
C SER A 153 -16.68 -42.00 5.53
N ILE A 154 -16.10 -41.19 4.64
CA ILE A 154 -15.83 -41.58 3.25
C ILE A 154 -14.39 -42.09 3.12
N ASP A 155 -14.23 -43.40 2.89
CA ASP A 155 -12.98 -44.04 2.42
C ASP A 155 -12.61 -43.48 1.02
N GLY A 156 -12.06 -42.26 0.97
CA GLY A 156 -11.65 -41.61 -0.27
C GLY A 156 -10.39 -40.76 -0.07
N ASP A 157 -9.47 -40.81 -1.05
CA ASP A 157 -8.23 -40.02 -1.09
C ASP A 157 -8.46 -38.50 -1.31
N GLU A 158 -9.65 -37.97 -1.05
CA GLU A 158 -10.03 -36.58 -1.36
C GLU A 158 -10.19 -35.74 -0.09
N TRP A 159 -9.41 -34.64 -0.02
CA TRP A 159 -9.46 -33.67 1.07
C TRP A 159 -10.11 -32.38 0.60
N ASN A 160 -11.23 -32.02 1.21
CA ASN A 160 -11.86 -30.73 1.02
C ASN A 160 -11.36 -29.78 2.12
N ILE A 161 -10.50 -28.84 1.73
CA ILE A 161 -9.86 -27.89 2.65
C ILE A 161 -10.46 -26.51 2.38
N GLN A 162 -11.20 -25.97 3.35
CA GLN A 162 -11.66 -24.59 3.30
C GLN A 162 -10.62 -23.69 3.95
N LEU A 163 -10.07 -22.79 3.16
CA LEU A 163 -9.19 -21.72 3.63
C LEU A 163 -10.04 -20.53 4.05
N GLY A 164 -10.03 -20.23 5.34
CA GLY A 164 -10.74 -19.09 5.91
C GLY A 164 -10.37 -18.98 7.37
N ALA A 165 -9.85 -17.83 7.79
CA ALA A 165 -9.53 -17.63 9.20
C ALA A 165 -10.83 -17.65 10.02
N SER A 166 -10.89 -18.51 11.04
CA SER A 166 -12.01 -18.57 11.98
C SER A 166 -12.15 -17.28 12.78
N SER A 167 -11.04 -16.56 13.01
CA SER A 167 -11.05 -15.20 13.53
C SER A 167 -9.89 -14.36 13.00
N ILE A 168 -10.12 -13.04 12.97
CA ILE A 168 -9.11 -12.03 12.70
C ILE A 168 -8.91 -11.22 13.98
N GLU A 169 -7.69 -11.14 14.47
CA GLU A 169 -7.32 -10.42 15.68
C GLU A 169 -6.41 -9.24 15.33
N ASP A 170 -6.84 -8.02 15.66
CA ASP A 170 -6.03 -6.82 15.52
C ASP A 170 -5.47 -6.40 16.88
N GLU A 171 -4.15 -6.47 17.03
CA GLU A 171 -3.46 -5.98 18.21
C GLU A 171 -3.60 -4.46 18.33
N PRO A 172 -3.81 -3.91 19.55
CA PRO A 172 -3.98 -2.48 19.78
C PRO A 172 -2.63 -1.74 19.78
N ILE A 173 -1.80 -1.98 18.76
CA ILE A 173 -0.50 -1.32 18.61
C ILE A 173 -0.74 0.17 18.30
N LYS A 174 -0.06 1.04 19.05
CA LYS A 174 -0.12 2.49 18.84
C LYS A 174 0.33 2.80 17.41
N ASN A 175 -0.47 3.56 16.65
CA ASN A 175 -0.21 3.92 15.25
C ASN A 175 -0.07 2.74 14.27
N GLY A 176 -0.45 1.52 14.66
CA GLY A 176 -0.52 0.38 13.75
C GLY A 176 -1.74 0.47 12.83
N ASP A 177 -1.54 0.24 11.54
CA ASP A 177 -2.55 0.35 10.48
C ASP A 177 -3.87 -0.35 10.83
N SER A 178 -3.83 -1.64 11.18
CA SER A 178 -5.02 -2.45 11.44
C SER A 178 -5.82 -1.94 12.64
N ASN A 179 -5.13 -1.49 13.69
CA ASN A 179 -5.77 -0.89 14.85
C ASN A 179 -6.42 0.46 14.51
N ARG A 180 -5.77 1.30 13.70
CA ARG A 180 -6.32 2.61 13.32
C ARG A 180 -7.53 2.48 12.39
N VAL A 181 -7.51 1.54 11.45
CA VAL A 181 -8.67 1.21 10.62
C VAL A 181 -9.83 0.69 11.46
N ARG A 182 -9.57 -0.22 12.41
CA ARG A 182 -10.58 -0.69 13.37
C ARG A 182 -11.23 0.44 14.19
N LEU A 183 -10.46 1.50 14.46
CA LEU A 183 -10.94 2.71 15.16
C LEU A 183 -11.64 3.72 14.23
N GLY A 184 -11.79 3.44 12.93
CA GLY A 184 -12.54 4.28 11.99
C GLY A 184 -11.70 5.27 11.18
N PHE A 185 -10.38 5.27 11.33
CA PHE A 185 -9.47 6.13 10.57
C PHE A 185 -9.05 5.49 9.26
N ALA A 186 -8.89 6.29 8.19
CA ALA A 186 -8.20 5.82 7.00
C ALA A 186 -6.69 5.76 7.29
N SER A 187 -6.13 4.55 7.32
CA SER A 187 -4.71 4.33 7.60
C SER A 187 -3.88 4.59 6.35
N VAL A 188 -2.81 5.37 6.51
CA VAL A 188 -1.84 5.72 5.46
C VAL A 188 -0.45 5.32 5.93
N SER A 189 0.06 4.23 5.37
CA SER A 189 1.39 3.70 5.69
C SER A 189 2.34 3.92 4.53
N THR A 190 3.56 4.40 4.82
CA THR A 190 4.66 4.44 3.85
C THR A 190 5.38 3.11 3.84
N LEU A 191 5.43 2.45 2.67
CA LEU A 191 6.08 1.14 2.53
C LEU A 191 7.22 1.19 1.53
N GLY A 192 8.32 0.50 1.84
CA GLY A 192 9.44 0.31 0.91
C GLY A 192 9.06 -0.58 -0.27
N THR A 193 9.45 -0.18 -1.47
CA THR A 193 9.33 -0.99 -2.69
C THR A 193 10.26 -2.20 -2.64
N TRP A 194 11.46 -2.00 -2.08
CA TRP A 194 12.53 -2.98 -2.09
C TRP A 194 12.55 -3.81 -0.80
N PRO A 195 12.95 -5.09 -0.86
CA PRO A 195 13.14 -5.88 0.36
C PRO A 195 14.33 -5.34 1.18
N GLN A 196 14.30 -5.59 2.49
CA GLN A 196 15.40 -5.25 3.39
C GLN A 196 16.72 -5.87 2.89
N GLY A 197 17.81 -5.11 2.94
CA GLY A 197 19.13 -5.52 2.44
C GLY A 197 19.34 -5.28 0.93
N HIS A 198 18.30 -4.92 0.17
CA HIS A 198 18.49 -4.44 -1.20
C HIS A 198 19.21 -3.08 -1.20
N PRO A 199 20.10 -2.77 -2.16
CA PRO A 199 20.79 -1.50 -2.20
C PRO A 199 19.88 -0.26 -2.19
N LEU A 200 18.65 -0.38 -2.73
CA LEU A 200 17.66 0.71 -2.79
C LEU A 200 16.65 0.68 -1.64
N ALA A 201 16.81 -0.22 -0.66
CA ALA A 201 15.94 -0.24 0.50
C ALA A 201 16.09 1.06 1.30
N ILE A 202 14.97 1.67 1.64
CA ILE A 202 14.93 2.78 2.59
C ILE A 202 15.15 2.24 4.00
N SER A 203 15.90 2.99 4.82
CA SER A 203 16.20 2.56 6.18
C SER A 203 14.94 2.49 7.04
N ASP A 204 14.92 1.55 7.98
CA ASP A 204 13.84 1.44 8.97
C ASP A 204 13.75 2.73 9.81
N GLU A 205 14.90 3.34 10.14
CA GLU A 205 14.96 4.65 10.82
C GLU A 205 14.17 5.72 10.08
N LEU A 206 14.37 5.88 8.75
CA LEU A 206 13.63 6.87 7.97
C LEU A 206 12.14 6.49 7.84
N LEU A 207 11.81 5.21 7.69
CA LEU A 207 10.39 4.79 7.63
C LEU A 207 9.66 5.03 8.95
N THR A 208 10.33 4.96 10.11
CA THR A 208 9.70 5.25 11.41
C THR A 208 9.28 6.71 11.58
N THR A 209 9.87 7.65 10.82
CA THR A 209 9.46 9.07 10.87
C THR A 209 8.14 9.33 10.16
N THR A 210 7.63 8.36 9.39
CA THR A 210 6.43 8.54 8.55
C THR A 210 5.11 8.43 9.31
N HIS A 211 5.12 7.99 10.58
CA HIS A 211 3.92 7.75 11.36
C HIS A 211 3.80 8.68 12.60
N SER A 212 2.82 9.57 12.59
CA SER A 212 2.44 10.39 13.76
C SER A 212 1.20 9.85 14.49
N GLY A 213 0.34 9.09 13.79
CA GLY A 213 -0.94 8.60 14.31
C GLY A 213 -2.14 9.53 14.04
N GLU A 214 -1.87 10.69 13.45
CA GLU A 214 -2.87 11.73 13.16
C GLU A 214 -2.67 12.24 11.74
N GLY A 215 -3.77 12.48 11.02
CA GLY A 215 -3.75 13.07 9.68
C GLY A 215 -3.00 12.23 8.64
N LEU A 216 -2.55 12.89 7.59
CA LEU A 216 -1.64 12.31 6.60
C LEU A 216 -0.20 12.34 7.11
N PRO A 217 0.69 11.46 6.61
CA PRO A 217 2.14 11.57 6.86
C PRO A 217 2.65 12.98 6.54
N SER A 218 3.43 13.59 7.43
CA SER A 218 3.84 15.01 7.29
C SER A 218 4.59 15.27 6.00
N TRP A 219 5.45 14.33 5.58
CA TRP A 219 6.19 14.41 4.32
C TRP A 219 5.29 14.46 3.07
N LEU A 220 4.02 14.03 3.15
CA LEU A 220 3.05 14.15 2.05
C LEU A 220 2.37 15.52 1.98
N VAL A 221 2.39 16.28 3.07
CA VAL A 221 1.77 17.61 3.14
C VAL A 221 2.81 18.65 2.76
N ILE A 222 2.45 19.55 1.85
CA ILE A 222 3.27 20.70 1.46
C ILE A 222 2.59 21.95 2.00
N ASP A 223 3.22 22.62 2.97
CA ASP A 223 2.77 23.94 3.42
C ASP A 223 3.07 24.97 2.31
N HIS A 224 2.07 25.76 1.94
CA HIS A 224 2.16 26.84 0.95
C HIS A 224 2.35 28.21 1.60
#